data_AF-A0A8I1X615-F1
#
_entry.id   AF-A0A8I1X615-F1
#
_cell.length_a   1.000
_cell.length_b   1.000
_cell.length_c   1.000
_cell.angle_alpha   90.00
_cell.angle_beta   90.00
_cell.angle_gamma   90.00
#
_symmetry.space_group_name_H-M   'P 1'
#
loop_
_entity.id
_entity.type
_entity.pdbx_description
1 polymer ?
#
loop_
_entity_poly.entity_id
_entity_poly.type
_entity_poly.pdbx_seq_one_letter_code
_entity_poly.pdbx_strand_id
1 'polypeptide(L)'
;MNSKLEKQENNLEKSFFSIFITTFTTIFIAELGDKTQIATLMLSAESGRPIVVFLGSSLALISSSIVGVLIGKWVSKKISPSKFALSTGTLMILISIFLAYETFKNYL
;
A
#
# COMPACT_ATOMS: atom_id res chain seq x y z
N MET A 1 3.35 -12.39 41.84
CA MET A 1 3.61 -12.90 40.47
C MET A 1 2.81 -12.15 39.40
N ASN A 2 1.63 -11.57 39.70
CA ASN A 2 0.78 -10.87 38.70
C ASN A 2 1.29 -9.50 38.20
N SER A 3 1.96 -8.69 39.03
CA SER A 3 2.31 -7.31 38.65
C SER A 3 3.36 -7.17 37.55
N LYS A 4 4.17 -8.21 37.28
CA LYS A 4 5.12 -8.23 36.14
C LYS A 4 4.44 -8.64 34.84
N LEU A 5 3.48 -9.56 34.89
CA LEU A 5 2.71 -10.01 33.73
C LEU A 5 1.82 -8.87 33.23
N GLU A 6 1.11 -8.19 34.14
CA GLU A 6 0.25 -7.06 33.84
C GLU A 6 1.02 -5.87 33.24
N LYS A 7 2.25 -5.62 33.72
CA LYS A 7 3.11 -4.54 33.20
C LYS A 7 3.75 -4.89 31.85
N GLN A 8 3.99 -6.18 31.56
CA GLN A 8 4.50 -6.64 30.28
C GLN A 8 3.39 -6.66 29.21
N GLU A 9 2.18 -7.09 29.58
CA GLU A 9 0.98 -7.07 28.73
C GLU A 9 0.61 -5.63 28.32
N ASN A 10 0.61 -4.69 29.28
CA ASN A 10 0.40 -3.26 28.99
C ASN A 10 1.48 -2.65 28.07
N ASN A 11 2.75 -3.06 28.16
CA ASN A 11 3.80 -2.57 27.26
C ASN A 11 3.71 -3.18 25.86
N LEU A 12 3.31 -4.45 25.76
CA LEU A 12 3.06 -5.12 24.49
C LEU A 12 1.86 -4.49 23.78
N GLU A 13 0.73 -4.31 24.46
CA GLU A 13 -0.47 -3.70 23.89
C GLU A 13 -0.21 -2.26 23.42
N LYS A 14 0.51 -1.46 24.22
CA LYS A 14 0.93 -0.10 23.85
C LYS A 14 1.86 -0.09 22.63
N SER A 15 2.72 -1.10 22.47
CA SER A 15 3.59 -1.26 21.30
C SER A 15 2.80 -1.62 20.04
N PHE A 16 1.86 -2.56 20.11
CA PHE A 16 1.00 -2.93 18.98
C PHE A 16 0.14 -1.76 18.52
N PHE A 17 -0.51 -1.06 19.46
CA PHE A 17 -1.33 0.10 19.12
C PHE A 17 -0.50 1.22 18.50
N SER A 18 0.70 1.49 19.03
CA SER A 18 1.62 2.48 18.47
C SER A 18 2.06 2.11 17.05
N ILE A 19 2.42 0.85 16.80
CA ILE A 19 2.81 0.36 15.46
C ILE A 19 1.61 0.47 14.51
N PHE A 20 0.43 0.02 14.93
CA PHE A 20 -0.79 0.08 14.14
C PHE A 20 -1.11 1.51 13.71
N ILE A 21 -1.20 2.46 14.67
CA ILE A 21 -1.53 3.85 14.36
C ILE A 21 -0.46 4.50 13.48
N THR A 22 0.82 4.22 13.72
CA THR A 22 1.92 4.79 12.92
C THR A 22 1.84 4.27 11.49
N THR A 23 1.80 2.95 11.30
CA THR A 23 1.73 2.32 9.98
C THR A 23 0.45 2.70 9.25
N PHE A 24 -0.71 2.69 9.92
CA PHE A 24 -1.97 3.11 9.34
C PHE A 24 -1.90 4.55 8.87
N THR A 25 -1.46 5.49 9.71
CA THR A 25 -1.40 6.91 9.36
C THR A 25 -0.42 7.16 8.22
N THR A 26 0.76 6.54 8.24
CA THR A 26 1.75 6.67 7.16
C THR A 26 1.21 6.18 5.83
N ILE A 27 0.60 4.97 5.80
CA ILE A 27 0.05 4.41 4.56
C ILE A 27 -1.17 5.21 4.12
N PHE A 28 -2.07 5.56 5.04
CA PHE A 28 -3.28 6.32 4.74
C PHE A 28 -2.96 7.65 4.07
N ILE A 29 -1.99 8.40 4.61
CA ILE A 29 -1.55 9.67 4.00
C ILE A 29 -0.86 9.41 2.65
N ALA A 30 -0.01 8.38 2.55
CA ALA A 30 0.70 8.07 1.31
C ALA A 30 -0.24 7.66 0.16
N GLU A 31 -1.35 7.00 0.48
CA GLU A 31 -2.34 6.50 -0.49
C GLU A 31 -3.50 7.48 -0.71
N LEU A 32 -3.60 8.57 0.06
CA LEU A 32 -4.73 9.50 -0.02
C LEU A 32 -4.80 10.19 -1.38
N GLY A 33 -5.91 10.01 -2.09
CA GLY A 33 -6.09 10.60 -3.42
C GLY A 33 -5.41 9.83 -4.54
N ASP A 34 -4.99 8.58 -4.30
CA ASP A 34 -4.52 7.72 -5.37
C ASP A 34 -5.61 7.49 -6.45
N LYS A 35 -5.17 7.24 -7.69
CA LYS A 35 -6.03 7.00 -8.85
C LYS A 35 -7.03 5.89 -8.59
N THR A 36 -6.66 4.87 -7.82
CA THR A 36 -7.54 3.76 -7.46
C THR A 36 -8.71 4.21 -6.59
N GLN A 37 -8.52 5.22 -5.73
CA GLN A 37 -9.59 5.79 -4.91
C GLN A 37 -10.59 6.59 -5.78
N ILE A 38 -10.10 7.41 -6.70
CA ILE A 38 -10.95 8.15 -7.65
C ILE A 38 -11.75 7.18 -8.53
N ALA A 39 -11.11 6.12 -9.05
CA ALA A 39 -11.80 5.09 -9.83
C ALA A 39 -12.90 4.39 -9.01
N THR A 40 -12.63 4.07 -7.74
CA THR A 40 -13.61 3.45 -6.83
C THR A 40 -14.78 4.39 -6.54
N LEU A 41 -14.51 5.68 -6.32
CA LEU A 41 -15.54 6.70 -6.12
C LEU A 41 -16.42 6.85 -7.37
N MET A 42 -15.82 6.91 -8.56
CA MET A 42 -16.56 6.96 -9.83
C MET A 42 -17.43 5.72 -10.03
N LEU A 43 -16.87 4.53 -9.77
CA LEU A 43 -17.62 3.27 -9.88
C LEU A 43 -18.77 3.20 -8.87
N SER A 44 -18.57 3.72 -7.65
CA SER A 44 -19.62 3.84 -6.64
C SER A 44 -20.72 4.81 -7.08
N ALA A 45 -20.36 5.93 -7.71
CA ALA A 45 -21.30 6.91 -8.21
C ALA A 45 -22.12 6.37 -9.40
N GLU A 46 -21.48 5.64 -10.31
CA GLU A 46 -22.11 5.08 -11.51
C GLU A 46 -23.03 3.89 -11.19
N SER A 47 -22.58 2.97 -10.32
CA SER A 47 -23.33 1.75 -10.02
C SER A 47 -24.55 1.96 -9.11
N GLY A 48 -24.62 3.10 -8.40
CA GLY A 48 -25.63 3.36 -7.37
C GLY A 48 -25.63 2.37 -6.19
N ARG A 49 -24.58 1.54 -6.07
CA ARG A 49 -24.45 0.46 -5.07
C ARG A 49 -23.17 0.61 -4.25
N PRO A 50 -23.08 1.62 -3.38
CA PRO A 50 -21.84 1.97 -2.68
C PRO A 50 -21.29 0.84 -1.82
N ILE A 51 -22.15 0.05 -1.17
CA ILE A 51 -21.73 -1.06 -0.29
C ILE A 51 -21.04 -2.17 -1.08
N VAL A 52 -21.58 -2.51 -2.26
CA VAL A 52 -21.02 -3.57 -3.12
C VAL A 52 -19.66 -3.14 -3.66
N VAL A 53 -19.56 -1.88 -4.11
CA VAL A 53 -18.30 -1.32 -4.61
C VAL A 53 -17.27 -1.27 -3.49
N PHE A 54 -17.65 -0.81 -2.29
CA PHE A 54 -16.77 -0.81 -1.12
C PHE A 54 -16.21 -2.21 -0.83
N LEU A 55 -17.07 -3.23 -0.72
CA LEU A 55 -16.62 -4.60 -0.45
C LEU A 55 -15.72 -5.13 -1.57
N GLY A 56 -16.06 -4.88 -2.83
CA GLY A 56 -15.26 -5.30 -3.98
C GLY A 56 -13.88 -4.63 -4.01
N SER A 57 -13.82 -3.31 -3.86
CA SER A 57 -12.56 -2.55 -3.85
C SER A 57 -11.70 -2.90 -2.64
N SER A 58 -12.31 -3.05 -1.46
CA SER A 58 -11.57 -3.47 -0.25
C SER A 58 -10.99 -4.86 -0.41
N LEU A 59 -11.75 -5.82 -0.96
CA LEU A 59 -11.25 -7.17 -1.20
C LEU A 59 -10.12 -7.18 -2.23
N ALA A 60 -10.25 -6.40 -3.30
CA ALA A 60 -9.20 -6.23 -4.31
C ALA A 60 -7.92 -5.65 -3.70
N LEU A 61 -8.03 -4.59 -2.88
CA LEU A 61 -6.89 -3.96 -2.20
C LEU A 61 -6.18 -4.92 -1.23
N ILE A 62 -6.95 -5.64 -0.41
CA ILE A 62 -6.40 -6.62 0.54
C ILE A 62 -5.69 -7.73 -0.23
N SER A 63 -6.33 -8.26 -1.28
CA SER A 63 -5.75 -9.34 -2.10
C SER A 63 -4.46 -8.90 -2.77
N SER A 64 -4.45 -7.71 -3.37
CA SER A 64 -3.25 -7.10 -3.99
C SER A 64 -2.13 -6.91 -2.96
N SER A 65 -2.46 -6.41 -1.77
CA SER A 65 -1.49 -6.22 -0.68
C SER A 65 -0.88 -7.54 -0.22
N ILE A 66 -1.68 -8.59 -0.06
CA ILE A 66 -1.20 -9.93 0.32
C ILE A 66 -0.22 -10.45 -0.73
N VAL A 67 -0.57 -10.36 -2.01
CA VAL A 67 0.32 -10.78 -3.11
C VAL A 67 1.62 -9.98 -3.09
N GLY A 68 1.54 -8.66 -2.94
CA GLY A 68 2.70 -7.78 -2.82
C GLY A 68 3.63 -8.14 -1.66
N VAL A 69 3.07 -8.42 -0.47
CA VAL A 69 3.84 -8.83 0.71
C VAL A 69 4.48 -10.20 0.51
N LEU A 70 3.78 -11.17 -0.08
CA LEU A 70 4.32 -12.51 -0.35
C LEU A 70 5.50 -12.44 -1.33
N ILE A 71 5.35 -11.71 -2.44
CA ILE A 71 6.40 -11.49 -3.42
C ILE A 71 7.56 -10.73 -2.78
N GLY A 72 7.28 -9.63 -2.08
CA GLY A 72 8.29 -8.82 -1.39
C GLY A 72 9.09 -9.62 -0.38
N LYS A 73 8.44 -10.48 0.40
CA LYS A 73 9.09 -11.40 1.36
C LYS A 73 9.96 -12.45 0.67
N TRP A 74 9.58 -12.92 -0.51
CA TRP A 74 10.39 -13.85 -1.29
C TRP A 74 11.62 -13.16 -1.89
N VAL A 75 11.45 -11.95 -2.42
CA VAL A 75 12.52 -11.13 -3.00
C VAL A 75 13.53 -10.68 -1.93
N SER A 76 13.05 -10.25 -0.75
CA SER A 76 13.92 -9.78 0.33
C SER A 76 14.85 -10.85 0.89
N LYS A 77 14.53 -12.14 0.73
CA LYS A 77 15.43 -13.25 1.06
C LYS A 77 16.60 -13.40 0.10
N LYS A 78 16.47 -12.93 -1.14
CA LYS A 78 17.48 -13.11 -2.20
C LYS A 78 18.28 -11.85 -2.50
N ILE A 79 17.72 -10.66 -2.23
CA ILE A 79 18.28 -9.37 -2.65
C ILE A 79 18.39 -8.44 -1.45
N SER A 80 19.56 -7.79 -1.30
CA SER A 80 19.79 -6.78 -0.26
C SER A 80 18.83 -5.58 -0.42
N PRO A 81 18.26 -5.02 0.66
CA PRO A 81 17.30 -3.92 0.61
C PRO A 81 17.78 -2.72 -0.22
N SER A 82 19.07 -2.38 -0.15
CA SER A 82 19.64 -1.25 -0.90
C SER A 82 19.62 -1.48 -2.41
N LYS A 83 19.89 -2.72 -2.86
CA LYS A 83 19.86 -3.06 -4.29
C LYS A 83 18.42 -3.08 -4.81
N PHE A 84 17.48 -3.54 -3.99
CA PHE A 84 16.06 -3.53 -4.31
C PHE A 84 15.54 -2.10 -4.49
N ALA A 85 15.84 -1.20 -3.55
CA ALA A 85 15.42 0.20 -3.61
C ALA A 85 16.01 0.95 -4.82
N LEU A 86 17.29 0.69 -5.14
CA LEU A 86 17.90 1.27 -6.35
C LEU A 86 17.22 0.76 -7.62
N SER A 87 16.97 -0.55 -7.69
CA SER A 87 16.31 -1.17 -8.85
C SER A 87 14.90 -0.63 -9.08
N THR A 88 14.08 -0.50 -8.02
CA THR A 88 12.72 0.03 -8.15
C THR A 88 12.73 1.50 -8.56
N GLY A 89 13.63 2.31 -7.97
CA GLY A 89 13.80 3.72 -8.35
C GLY A 89 14.20 3.89 -9.82
N THR A 90 15.20 3.14 -10.29
CA THR A 90 15.61 3.18 -11.71
C THR A 90 14.47 2.76 -12.64
N LEU A 91 13.74 1.69 -12.29
CA LEU A 91 12.61 1.23 -13.08
C LEU A 91 11.50 2.29 -13.16
N MET A 92 11.17 2.98 -12.06
CA MET A 92 10.18 4.06 -12.07
C MET A 92 10.59 5.23 -12.95
N ILE A 93 11.87 5.62 -12.92
CA ILE A 93 12.39 6.70 -13.79
C ILE A 93 12.28 6.31 -15.26
N LEU A 94 12.66 5.07 -15.62
CA LEU A 94 12.56 4.58 -16.99
C LEU A 94 11.11 4.56 -17.49
N ILE A 95 10.17 4.04 -16.69
CA ILE A 95 8.75 4.02 -17.03
C ILE A 95 8.21 5.45 -17.19
N SER A 96 8.62 6.36 -16.30
CA SER A 96 8.20 7.78 -16.35
C SER A 96 8.67 8.47 -17.64
N ILE A 97 9.95 8.29 -18.02
CA ILE A 97 10.49 8.85 -19.27
C ILE A 97 9.79 8.23 -20.48
N PHE A 98 9.56 6.92 -20.48
CA PHE A 98 8.86 6.23 -21.55
C PHE A 98 7.44 6.77 -21.74
N LEU A 99 6.65 6.87 -20.66
CA LEU A 99 5.30 7.42 -20.69
C LEU A 99 5.27 8.89 -21.14
N ALA A 100 6.24 9.70 -20.72
CA ALA A 100 6.37 11.09 -21.14
C ALA A 100 6.65 11.19 -22.64
N TYR A 101 7.55 10.36 -23.16
CA TYR A 101 7.87 10.31 -24.60
C TYR A 101 6.67 9.86 -25.43
N GLU A 102 5.96 8.81 -24.99
CA GLU A 102 4.76 8.32 -25.65
C GLU A 102 3.66 9.39 -25.67
N THR A 103 3.44 10.07 -24.53
CA THR A 103 2.47 11.16 -24.44
C THR A 103 2.83 12.30 -25.40
N PHE A 104 4.10 12.70 -25.45
CA PHE A 104 4.56 13.79 -26.31
C PHE A 104 4.39 13.44 -27.80
N LYS A 105 4.76 12.22 -28.20
CA LYS A 105 4.63 11.75 -29.59
C LYS A 105 3.18 11.57 -30.03
N ASN A 106 2.29 11.20 -29.11
CA ASN A 106 0.91 10.87 -29.45
C ASN A 106 -0.02 12.10 -29.42
N TYR A 107 0.36 13.17 -28.71
CA TYR A 107 -0.43 14.41 -28.60
C TYR A 107 0.19 15.64 -29.28
N LEU A 108 1.47 15.59 -29.70
CA LEU A 108 2.16 16.67 -30.42
C LEU A 108 2.63 16.19 -31.80
#